data_AF-A0A935QU03-F1
#
_entry.id   AF-A0A935QU03-F1
#
_cell.length_a   1.000
_cell.length_b   1.000
_cell.length_c   1.000
_cell.angle_alpha   90.00
_cell.angle_beta   90.00
_cell.angle_gamma   90.00
#
_symmetry.space_group_name_H-M   'P 1'
#
loop_
_entity.id
_entity.type
_entity.pdbx_description
1 polymer ?
#
loop_
_entity_poly.entity_id
_entity_poly.type
_entity_poly.pdbx_seq_one_letter_code
_entity_poly.pdbx_strand_id
1 'polypeptide(L)'
;MPESRRPRLHRLLRLTLTLLVVGGLTRVALRSDLFRLWLTDLIAHEASDLLGEEVLLGDAVVELFPARVTLRGLVVRSAETGEPLVVARRVRARVGLGWSGPRLRVLELDRPFVRLNLNDGALADFPGLRDDEEDDTPSDPMTELPWDELIVRDAELQLAWATAGEPGGELIVEGVNLRPALVGGLVDLRVDSLSVEAGKLKQATTDLRIDNIELAPDRLILPDFGLELPILRVAGRVAVIFGGSLGGHLALEARAAELSQLLPEGMRVEGDLDADVTLGGTASAPDIDVNLAGRPALLWGSQRRG
;
A
#
# COMPACT_ATOMS: atom_id res chain seq x y z
N MET A 1 53.40 -45.52 -20.56
CA MET A 1 52.82 -44.65 -21.61
C MET A 1 51.41 -44.26 -21.18
N PRO A 2 51.13 -42.99 -20.87
CA PRO A 2 49.80 -42.56 -20.43
C PRO A 2 48.96 -42.08 -21.62
N GLU A 3 47.95 -42.87 -21.99
CA GLU A 3 47.00 -42.54 -23.05
C GLU A 3 45.92 -41.54 -22.56
N SER A 4 45.89 -40.41 -23.28
CA SER A 4 44.69 -39.67 -23.72
C SER A 4 43.55 -39.39 -22.72
N ARG A 5 43.77 -38.48 -21.78
CA ARG A 5 42.67 -37.75 -21.06
C ARG A 5 42.17 -36.47 -21.79
N ARG A 6 42.56 -36.23 -23.04
CA ARG A 6 42.25 -34.97 -23.77
C ARG A 6 40.83 -34.78 -24.35
N PRO A 7 39.97 -35.79 -24.61
CA PRO A 7 38.70 -35.53 -25.32
C PRO A 7 37.61 -34.90 -24.44
N ARG A 8 37.70 -35.00 -23.10
CA ARG A 8 36.72 -34.39 -22.19
C ARG A 8 36.92 -32.88 -22.02
N LEU A 9 38.17 -32.40 -22.11
CA LEU A 9 38.50 -30.98 -21.95
C LEU A 9 37.95 -30.14 -23.12
N HIS A 10 38.02 -30.64 -24.35
CA HIS A 10 37.48 -29.93 -25.52
C HIS A 10 35.96 -29.88 -25.56
N ARG A 11 35.26 -30.89 -25.03
CA ARG A 11 33.79 -30.85 -24.90
C ARG A 11 33.34 -29.84 -23.85
N LEU A 12 34.04 -29.80 -22.71
CA LEU A 12 33.78 -28.78 -21.69
C LEU A 12 34.02 -27.38 -22.24
N LEU A 13 35.15 -27.14 -22.88
CA LEU A 13 35.49 -25.82 -23.42
C LEU A 13 34.49 -25.33 -24.50
N ARG A 14 33.99 -26.24 -25.36
CA ARG A 14 32.93 -25.90 -26.33
C ARG A 14 31.61 -25.56 -25.64
N LEU A 15 31.19 -26.31 -24.62
CA LEU A 15 30.00 -26.00 -23.85
C LEU A 15 30.11 -24.65 -23.14
N THR A 16 31.26 -24.35 -22.52
CA THR A 16 31.47 -23.05 -21.87
C THR A 16 31.44 -21.92 -22.88
N LEU A 17 32.07 -22.09 -24.05
CA LEU A 17 32.06 -21.09 -25.11
C LEU A 17 30.64 -20.86 -25.67
N THR A 18 29.86 -21.92 -25.90
CA THR A 18 28.47 -21.81 -26.34
C THR A 18 27.62 -21.10 -25.30
N LEU A 19 27.75 -21.45 -24.02
CA LEU A 19 27.08 -20.74 -22.92
C LEU A 19 27.47 -19.27 -22.84
N LEU A 20 28.75 -18.94 -23.09
CA LEU A 20 29.25 -17.57 -23.06
C LEU A 20 28.77 -16.76 -24.27
N VAL A 21 28.71 -17.37 -25.46
CA VAL A 21 28.17 -16.73 -26.67
C VAL A 21 26.66 -16.55 -26.57
N VAL A 22 25.92 -17.58 -26.15
CA VAL A 22 24.46 -17.49 -25.94
C VAL A 22 24.16 -16.48 -24.84
N GLY A 23 24.81 -16.59 -23.67
CA GLY A 23 24.64 -15.63 -22.58
C GLY A 23 25.05 -14.20 -22.97
N GLY A 24 26.08 -14.05 -23.80
CA GLY A 24 26.53 -12.78 -24.36
C GLY A 24 25.51 -12.17 -25.32
N LEU A 25 24.98 -12.95 -26.26
CA LEU A 25 23.95 -12.52 -27.21
C LEU A 25 22.64 -12.18 -26.48
N THR A 26 22.20 -13.00 -25.52
CA THR A 26 21.04 -12.71 -24.68
C THR A 26 21.25 -11.42 -23.90
N ARG A 27 22.44 -11.21 -23.31
CA ARG A 27 22.76 -9.97 -22.59
C ARG A 27 22.75 -8.74 -23.50
N VAL A 28 23.23 -8.86 -24.75
CA VAL A 28 23.21 -7.77 -25.73
C VAL A 28 21.78 -7.47 -26.16
N ALA A 29 20.99 -8.50 -26.47
CA ALA A 29 19.58 -8.35 -26.84
C ALA A 29 18.76 -7.66 -25.75
N LEU A 30 18.91 -8.10 -24.49
CA LEU A 30 18.22 -7.50 -23.33
C LEU A 30 18.64 -6.06 -23.04
N ARG A 31 19.83 -5.65 -23.50
CA ARG A 31 20.31 -4.27 -23.34
C ARG A 31 19.88 -3.36 -24.49
N SER A 32 19.40 -3.91 -25.59
CA SER A 32 19.01 -3.15 -26.77
C SER A 32 17.81 -2.23 -26.46
N ASP A 33 17.82 -1.03 -27.03
CA ASP A 33 16.74 -0.06 -26.82
C ASP A 33 15.41 -0.59 -27.36
N LEU A 34 15.44 -1.38 -28.44
CA LEU A 34 14.26 -2.05 -28.99
C LEU A 34 13.62 -3.02 -27.99
N PHE A 35 14.42 -3.83 -27.30
CA PHE A 35 13.90 -4.74 -26.28
C PHE A 35 13.30 -3.97 -25.10
N ARG A 36 13.91 -2.85 -24.68
CA ARG A 36 13.37 -2.02 -23.60
C ARG A 36 12.05 -1.39 -23.97
N LEU A 37 11.92 -0.85 -25.19
CA LEU A 37 10.66 -0.28 -25.68
C LEU A 37 9.58 -1.35 -25.74
N TRP A 38 9.88 -2.51 -26.31
CA TRP A 38 8.93 -3.63 -26.36
C TRP A 38 8.51 -4.11 -24.97
N LEU A 39 9.46 -4.25 -24.03
CA LEU A 39 9.15 -4.68 -22.67
C LEU A 39 8.33 -3.63 -21.91
N THR A 40 8.65 -2.35 -22.11
CA THR A 40 7.94 -1.23 -21.48
C THR A 40 6.48 -1.21 -21.93
N ASP A 41 6.26 -1.35 -23.24
CA ASP A 41 4.93 -1.41 -23.85
C ASP A 41 4.14 -2.63 -23.37
N LEU A 42 4.78 -3.81 -23.35
CA LEU A 42 4.16 -5.04 -22.84
C LEU A 42 3.73 -4.90 -21.37
N ILE A 43 4.61 -4.41 -20.50
CA ILE A 43 4.30 -4.24 -19.07
C ILE A 43 3.19 -3.20 -18.88
N ALA A 44 3.25 -2.09 -19.60
CA ALA A 44 2.24 -1.04 -19.52
C ALA A 44 0.86 -1.54 -19.96
N HIS A 45 0.79 -2.27 -21.08
CA HIS A 45 -0.45 -2.84 -21.58
C HIS A 45 -1.06 -3.86 -20.62
N GLU A 46 -0.30 -4.86 -20.18
CA GLU A 46 -0.80 -5.89 -19.26
C GLU A 46 -1.21 -5.28 -17.90
N ALA A 47 -0.45 -4.32 -17.39
CA ALA A 47 -0.81 -3.63 -16.15
C ALA A 47 -2.08 -2.76 -16.32
N SER A 48 -2.26 -2.14 -17.49
CA SER A 48 -3.45 -1.36 -17.80
C SER A 48 -4.70 -2.24 -17.84
N ASP A 49 -4.61 -3.38 -18.52
CA ASP A 49 -5.70 -4.35 -18.63
C ASP A 49 -6.06 -4.93 -17.25
N LEU A 50 -5.07 -5.26 -16.41
CA LEU A 50 -5.29 -5.81 -15.07
C LEU A 50 -5.89 -4.79 -14.09
N LEU A 51 -5.44 -3.53 -14.14
CA LEU A 51 -5.93 -2.51 -13.21
C LEU A 51 -7.25 -1.87 -13.68
N GLY A 52 -7.55 -1.97 -14.97
CA GLY A 52 -8.62 -1.18 -15.61
C GLY A 52 -8.29 0.31 -15.68
N GLU A 53 -7.00 0.67 -15.60
CA GLU A 53 -6.51 2.05 -15.51
C GLU A 53 -5.43 2.34 -16.55
N GLU A 54 -5.18 3.60 -16.90
CA GLU A 54 -4.13 3.95 -17.86
C GLU A 54 -2.75 3.84 -17.19
N VAL A 55 -1.91 2.93 -17.66
CA VAL A 55 -0.54 2.76 -17.13
C VAL A 55 0.48 3.31 -18.12
N LEU A 56 1.25 4.29 -17.65
CA LEU A 56 2.38 4.87 -18.37
C LEU A 56 3.67 4.46 -17.68
N LEU A 57 4.64 4.02 -18.49
CA LEU A 57 5.95 3.61 -18.01
C LEU A 57 7.07 4.28 -18.82
N GLY A 58 7.99 4.93 -18.13
CA GLY A 58 9.10 5.63 -18.79
C GLY A 58 10.19 4.71 -19.33
N ASP A 59 10.61 3.71 -18.54
CA ASP A 59 11.66 2.75 -18.92
C ASP A 59 11.54 1.45 -18.11
N ALA A 60 11.82 0.32 -18.76
CA ALA A 60 11.91 -1.00 -18.16
C ALA A 60 13.29 -1.62 -18.45
N VAL A 61 14.05 -1.91 -17.39
CA VAL A 61 15.38 -2.50 -17.49
C VAL A 61 15.42 -3.86 -16.80
N VAL A 62 15.86 -4.88 -17.53
CA VAL A 62 16.09 -6.22 -17.00
C VAL A 62 17.59 -6.48 -16.87
N GLU A 63 18.01 -6.78 -15.65
CA GLU A 63 19.35 -7.28 -15.33
C GLU A 63 19.25 -8.78 -15.11
N LEU A 64 20.04 -9.59 -15.82
CA LEU A 64 20.01 -11.04 -15.65
C LEU A 64 20.70 -11.53 -14.37
N PHE A 65 21.71 -10.78 -13.90
CA PHE A 65 22.55 -11.19 -12.79
C PHE A 65 22.91 -9.98 -11.91
N PRO A 66 22.26 -9.82 -10.74
CA PRO A 66 21.14 -10.63 -10.25
C PRO A 66 19.88 -10.42 -11.10
N ALA A 67 19.01 -11.43 -11.21
CA ALA A 67 17.73 -11.34 -11.94
C ALA A 67 16.87 -10.24 -11.32
N ARG A 68 16.86 -9.07 -11.96
CA ARG A 68 16.22 -7.86 -11.45
C ARG A 68 15.52 -7.13 -12.58
N VAL A 69 14.28 -6.74 -12.33
CA VAL A 69 13.51 -5.83 -13.18
C VAL A 69 13.46 -4.48 -12.48
N THR A 70 13.79 -3.41 -13.20
CA THR A 70 13.67 -2.04 -12.72
C THR A 70 12.76 -1.27 -13.65
N LEU A 71 11.65 -0.78 -13.12
CA LEU A 71 10.73 0.11 -13.78
C LEU A 71 11.04 1.54 -13.33
N ARG A 72 11.00 2.51 -14.24
CA ARG A 72 11.26 3.93 -13.93
C ARG A 72 10.13 4.80 -14.47
N GLY A 73 9.70 5.76 -13.65
CA GLY A 73 8.61 6.66 -14.00
C GLY A 73 7.33 5.89 -14.29
N LEU A 74 6.91 5.03 -13.35
CA LEU A 74 5.60 4.40 -13.40
C LEU A 74 4.56 5.44 -13.01
N VAL A 75 3.55 5.62 -13.84
CA VAL A 75 2.39 6.48 -13.57
C VAL A 75 1.15 5.68 -13.93
N VAL A 76 0.27 5.45 -12.97
CA VAL A 76 -1.07 4.91 -13.18
C VAL A 76 -2.04 6.06 -13.07
N ARG A 77 -2.91 6.23 -14.05
CA ARG A 77 -3.93 7.28 -14.09
C ARG A 77 -5.30 6.66 -14.15
N SER A 78 -6.24 7.34 -13.50
CA SER A 78 -7.65 7.03 -13.63
C SER A 78 -8.07 7.12 -15.09
N ALA A 79 -8.61 6.04 -15.66
CA ALA A 79 -9.15 6.03 -17.01
C ALA A 79 -10.35 6.98 -17.16
N GLU A 80 -11.08 7.21 -16.07
CA GLU A 80 -12.25 8.10 -16.03
C GLU A 80 -11.86 9.59 -15.93
N THR A 81 -10.98 9.93 -14.97
CA THR A 81 -10.66 11.34 -14.65
C THR A 81 -9.36 11.83 -15.26
N GLY A 82 -8.46 10.92 -15.64
CA GLY A 82 -7.09 11.22 -16.07
C GLY A 82 -6.15 11.62 -14.93
N GLU A 83 -6.63 11.63 -13.68
CA GLU A 83 -5.80 11.99 -12.52
C GLU A 83 -4.78 10.89 -12.19
N PRO A 84 -3.58 11.25 -11.69
CA PRO A 84 -2.60 10.26 -11.25
C PRO A 84 -3.08 9.57 -9.96
N LEU A 85 -3.24 8.26 -10.04
CA LEU A 85 -3.57 7.37 -8.91
C LEU A 85 -2.30 6.80 -8.27
N VAL A 86 -1.34 6.37 -9.08
CA VAL A 86 -0.06 5.87 -8.57
C VAL A 86 1.07 6.51 -9.34
N VAL A 87 2.06 7.05 -8.64
CA VAL A 87 3.30 7.53 -9.25
C VAL A 87 4.47 6.93 -8.51
N ALA A 88 5.27 6.11 -9.17
CA ALA A 88 6.51 5.61 -8.59
C ALA A 88 7.70 6.03 -9.44
N ARG A 89 8.64 6.75 -8.82
CA ARG A 89 9.89 7.12 -9.48
C ARG A 89 10.64 5.89 -9.96
N ARG A 90 10.68 4.86 -9.10
CA ARG A 90 11.35 3.61 -9.40
C ARG A 90 10.71 2.45 -8.65
N VAL A 91 10.43 1.39 -9.38
CA VAL A 91 10.05 0.08 -8.82
C VAL A 91 11.16 -0.91 -9.16
N ARG A 92 11.68 -1.62 -8.17
CA ARG A 92 12.64 -2.69 -8.39
C ARG A 92 12.08 -4.00 -7.88
N ALA A 93 12.01 -4.97 -8.77
CA ALA A 93 11.68 -6.35 -8.44
C ALA A 93 12.94 -7.20 -8.60
N ARG A 94 13.35 -7.92 -7.56
CA ARG A 94 14.34 -9.00 -7.68
C ARG A 94 13.59 -10.31 -7.85
N VAL A 95 13.82 -11.01 -8.95
CA VAL A 95 13.28 -12.35 -9.19
C VAL A 95 14.29 -13.38 -8.68
N GLY A 96 13.80 -14.42 -8.03
CA GLY A 96 14.60 -15.57 -7.62
C GLY A 96 13.93 -16.87 -8.04
N LEU A 97 14.63 -17.98 -7.81
CA LEU A 97 14.07 -19.32 -7.98
C LEU A 97 13.66 -19.84 -6.60
N GLY A 98 12.36 -20.07 -6.42
CA GLY A 98 11.80 -20.87 -5.34
C GLY A 98 11.72 -22.35 -5.75
N TRP A 99 11.20 -23.19 -4.85
CA TRP A 99 11.01 -24.61 -5.12
C TRP A 99 9.93 -24.87 -6.18
N SER A 100 8.93 -23.98 -6.26
CA SER A 100 7.80 -24.02 -7.19
C SER A 100 8.05 -23.28 -8.51
N GLY A 101 9.19 -22.61 -8.68
CA GLY A 101 9.50 -21.85 -9.89
C GLY A 101 10.02 -20.43 -9.62
N PRO A 102 10.01 -19.55 -10.63
CA PRO A 102 10.39 -18.16 -10.46
C PRO A 102 9.42 -17.45 -9.51
N ARG A 103 9.95 -16.67 -8.56
CA ARG A 103 9.16 -15.86 -7.62
C ARG A 103 9.77 -14.49 -7.40
N LEU A 104 8.98 -13.48 -7.03
CA LEU A 104 9.56 -12.21 -6.60
C LEU A 104 10.15 -12.41 -5.20
N ARG A 105 11.43 -12.09 -5.08
CA ARG A 105 12.15 -12.13 -3.80
C ARG A 105 11.97 -10.82 -3.07
N VAL A 106 12.25 -9.72 -3.75
CA VAL A 106 12.25 -8.39 -3.15
C VAL A 106 11.50 -7.45 -4.06
N LEU A 107 10.51 -6.75 -3.54
CA LEU A 107 9.85 -5.63 -4.19
C LEU A 107 10.27 -4.35 -3.45
N GLU A 108 10.96 -3.45 -4.14
CA GLU A 108 11.39 -2.16 -3.61
C GLU A 108 10.68 -1.03 -4.38
N LEU A 109 9.94 -0.21 -3.64
CA LEU A 109 9.25 0.98 -4.12
C LEU A 109 9.98 2.22 -3.60
N ASP A 110 10.40 3.10 -4.51
CA ASP A 110 11.17 4.30 -4.21
C ASP A 110 10.35 5.54 -4.58
N ARG A 111 9.92 6.27 -3.55
CA ARG A 111 9.00 7.41 -3.62
C ARG A 111 7.70 7.10 -4.39
N PRO A 112 6.94 6.06 -3.99
CA PRO A 112 5.61 5.89 -4.52
C PRO A 112 4.68 6.94 -3.90
N PHE A 113 3.92 7.62 -4.75
CA PHE A 113 2.73 8.37 -4.41
C PHE A 113 1.53 7.49 -4.77
N VAL A 114 0.59 7.32 -3.86
CA VAL A 114 -0.65 6.56 -4.09
C VAL A 114 -1.82 7.42 -3.62
N ARG A 115 -2.74 7.72 -4.53
CA ARG A 115 -4.02 8.34 -4.25
C ARG A 115 -5.11 7.29 -4.37
N LEU A 116 -5.97 7.23 -3.35
CA LEU A 116 -7.16 6.41 -3.30
C LEU A 116 -8.36 7.31 -3.04
N ASN A 117 -9.40 7.14 -3.83
CA ASN A 117 -10.67 7.84 -3.72
C ASN A 117 -11.73 6.85 -3.23
N LEU A 118 -12.38 7.18 -2.11
CA LEU A 118 -13.52 6.47 -1.59
C LEU A 118 -14.79 7.26 -1.91
N ASN A 119 -15.80 6.60 -2.50
CA ASN A 119 -17.12 7.17 -2.70
C ASN A 119 -18.15 6.29 -1.99
N ASP A 120 -18.90 6.89 -1.05
CA ASP A 120 -19.89 6.19 -0.24
C ASP A 120 -19.34 4.93 0.45
N GLY A 121 -18.06 5.00 0.88
CA GLY A 121 -17.36 3.91 1.56
C GLY A 121 -16.78 2.84 0.63
N ALA A 122 -17.03 2.90 -0.68
CA ALA A 122 -16.44 2.00 -1.65
C ALA A 122 -15.23 2.64 -2.35
N LEU A 123 -14.23 1.83 -2.70
CA LEU A 123 -13.12 2.29 -3.54
C LEU A 123 -13.65 2.67 -4.92
N ALA A 124 -13.40 3.90 -5.37
CA ALA A 124 -13.81 4.39 -6.68
C ALA A 124 -12.79 4.02 -7.78
N ASP A 125 -11.51 3.94 -7.41
CA ASP A 125 -10.41 3.65 -8.32
C ASP A 125 -10.18 2.14 -8.52
N PHE A 126 -9.41 1.77 -9.55
CA PHE A 126 -9.01 0.39 -9.89
C PHE A 126 -10.21 -0.54 -10.13
N PRO A 127 -11.09 -0.23 -11.09
CA PRO A 127 -12.25 -1.05 -11.38
C PRO A 127 -11.89 -2.48 -11.77
N GLY A 128 -10.73 -2.72 -12.40
CA GLY A 128 -10.27 -4.06 -12.80
C GLY A 128 -9.86 -4.95 -11.63
N LEU A 129 -9.70 -4.40 -10.42
CA LEU A 129 -9.41 -5.17 -9.20
C LEU A 129 -10.66 -5.49 -8.39
N ARG A 130 -11.84 -5.01 -8.80
CA ARG A 130 -13.10 -5.38 -8.17
C ARG A 130 -13.44 -6.78 -8.66
N ASP A 131 -13.59 -7.73 -7.76
CA ASP A 131 -14.15 -9.03 -8.12
C ASP A 131 -15.53 -8.77 -8.74
N ASP A 132 -15.69 -9.10 -10.01
CA ASP A 132 -16.99 -9.11 -10.65
C ASP A 132 -17.85 -10.11 -9.87
N GLU A 133 -18.76 -9.61 -9.02
CA GLU A 133 -19.68 -10.41 -8.18
C GLU A 133 -20.51 -11.45 -8.98
N GLU A 134 -20.43 -11.44 -10.32
CA GLU A 134 -21.10 -12.39 -11.20
C GLU A 134 -20.45 -13.77 -11.28
N ASP A 135 -19.16 -13.92 -10.96
CA ASP A 135 -18.52 -15.23 -10.91
C ASP A 135 -18.50 -15.75 -9.45
N ASP A 136 -19.54 -16.52 -9.10
CA ASP A 136 -19.71 -17.26 -7.82
C ASP A 136 -18.59 -18.27 -7.50
N THR A 137 -17.49 -18.24 -8.25
CA THR A 137 -16.31 -19.06 -7.99
C THR A 137 -15.45 -18.31 -6.99
N PRO A 138 -15.32 -18.77 -5.73
CA PRO A 138 -14.47 -18.10 -4.76
C PRO A 138 -13.05 -18.05 -5.33
N SER A 139 -12.55 -16.84 -5.58
CA SER A 139 -11.16 -16.58 -5.92
C SER A 139 -10.29 -17.32 -4.91
N ASP A 140 -9.46 -18.26 -5.39
CA ASP A 140 -8.63 -19.09 -4.53
C ASP A 140 -7.83 -18.15 -3.60
N PRO A 141 -7.95 -18.28 -2.26
CA PRO A 141 -7.32 -17.36 -1.34
C PRO A 141 -5.82 -17.37 -1.60
N MET A 142 -5.26 -16.17 -1.79
CA MET A 142 -3.85 -16.00 -2.13
C MET A 142 -3.00 -16.70 -1.06
N THR A 143 -2.40 -17.84 -1.41
CA THR A 143 -1.73 -18.71 -0.43
C THR A 143 -0.35 -18.18 -0.06
N GLU A 144 0.26 -17.38 -0.95
CA GLU A 144 1.58 -16.77 -0.78
C GLU A 144 1.56 -15.34 -1.32
N LEU A 145 2.25 -14.42 -0.64
CA LEU A 145 2.47 -13.07 -1.16
C LEU A 145 3.31 -13.19 -2.44
N PRO A 146 3.08 -12.31 -3.43
CA PRO A 146 3.83 -12.41 -4.67
C PRO A 146 5.32 -12.08 -4.48
N TRP A 147 5.70 -11.50 -3.33
CA TRP A 147 7.07 -11.20 -2.89
C TRP A 147 7.41 -11.80 -1.51
N ASP A 148 8.70 -12.01 -1.24
CA ASP A 148 9.18 -12.37 0.12
C ASP A 148 9.43 -11.15 1.00
N GLU A 149 9.94 -10.07 0.40
CA GLU A 149 10.32 -8.84 1.09
C GLU A 149 9.73 -7.63 0.35
N LEU A 150 9.00 -6.78 1.08
CA LEU A 150 8.53 -5.49 0.62
C LEU A 150 9.35 -4.38 1.28
N ILE A 151 9.94 -3.50 0.47
CA ILE A 151 10.66 -2.32 0.93
C ILE A 151 9.99 -1.10 0.30
N VAL A 152 9.50 -0.20 1.13
CA VAL A 152 8.94 1.07 0.68
C VAL A 152 9.78 2.20 1.25
N ARG A 153 10.18 3.14 0.41
CA ARG A 153 10.99 4.30 0.81
C ARG A 153 10.27 5.58 0.44
N ASP A 154 10.10 6.45 1.44
CA ASP A 154 9.69 7.84 1.23
C ASP A 154 8.38 7.94 0.44
N ALA A 155 7.39 7.12 0.83
CA ALA A 155 6.11 7.02 0.16
C ALA A 155 5.12 8.09 0.65
N GLU A 156 4.21 8.48 -0.23
CA GLU A 156 3.11 9.39 0.04
C GLU A 156 1.81 8.67 -0.27
N LEU A 157 0.90 8.63 0.70
CA LEU A 157 -0.42 8.02 0.56
C LEU A 157 -1.47 9.10 0.79
N GLN A 158 -2.39 9.25 -0.15
CA GLN A 158 -3.48 10.19 -0.11
C GLN A 158 -4.79 9.40 -0.19
N LEU A 159 -5.63 9.50 0.83
CA LEU A 159 -6.96 8.92 0.85
C LEU A 159 -7.98 10.05 0.88
N ALA A 160 -8.67 10.28 -0.23
CA ALA A 160 -9.79 11.19 -0.31
C ALA A 160 -11.09 10.41 -0.16
N TRP A 161 -12.09 10.94 0.54
CA TRP A 161 -13.42 10.33 0.59
C TRP A 161 -14.52 11.33 0.32
N ALA A 162 -15.59 10.85 -0.32
CA ALA A 162 -16.83 11.56 -0.56
C ALA A 162 -18.01 10.79 0.05
N THR A 163 -19.04 11.52 0.47
CA THR A 163 -20.28 10.94 1.03
C THR A 163 -21.46 11.66 0.39
N ALA A 164 -22.37 10.89 -0.22
CA ALA A 164 -23.51 11.40 -0.98
C ALA A 164 -23.10 12.42 -2.06
N GLY A 165 -21.94 12.22 -2.68
CA GLY A 165 -21.39 13.11 -3.71
C GLY A 165 -20.77 14.42 -3.21
N GLU A 166 -20.71 14.65 -1.89
CA GLU A 166 -20.00 15.79 -1.30
C GLU A 166 -18.62 15.36 -0.78
N PRO A 167 -17.58 16.22 -0.91
CA PRO A 167 -16.24 15.91 -0.39
C PRO A 167 -16.30 15.79 1.14
N GLY A 168 -16.01 14.59 1.65
CA GLY A 168 -16.02 14.29 3.07
C GLY A 168 -14.71 14.66 3.76
N GLY A 169 -13.58 14.52 3.06
CA GLY A 169 -12.27 14.90 3.55
C GLY A 169 -11.12 14.16 2.86
N GLU A 170 -9.94 14.36 3.41
CA GLU A 170 -8.67 13.85 2.90
C GLU A 170 -7.73 13.47 4.04
N LEU A 171 -7.05 12.33 3.90
CA LEU A 171 -5.98 11.87 4.78
C LEU A 171 -4.70 11.78 3.93
N ILE A 172 -3.67 12.52 4.31
CA ILE A 172 -2.36 12.50 3.64
C ILE A 172 -1.32 11.96 4.61
N VAL A 173 -0.59 10.95 4.18
CA VAL A 173 0.47 10.29 4.94
C VAL A 173 1.76 10.38 4.14
N GLU A 174 2.75 11.12 4.64
CA GLU A 174 4.00 11.39 3.92
C GLU A 174 5.21 10.71 4.61
N GLY A 175 6.25 10.44 3.81
CA GLY A 175 7.48 9.83 4.30
C GLY A 175 7.28 8.41 4.83
N VAL A 176 6.34 7.66 4.26
CA VAL A 176 6.07 6.27 4.63
C VAL A 176 7.27 5.40 4.23
N ASN A 177 7.84 4.73 5.23
CA ASN A 177 8.96 3.81 5.08
C ASN A 177 8.58 2.45 5.67
N LEU A 178 8.56 1.43 4.82
CA LEU A 178 8.34 0.04 5.24
C LEU A 178 9.63 -0.75 5.06
N ARG A 179 10.03 -1.48 6.10
CA ARG A 179 11.20 -2.37 6.04
C ARG A 179 10.86 -3.71 6.70
N PRO A 180 11.32 -4.84 6.12
CA PRO A 180 11.25 -6.12 6.79
C PRO A 180 11.91 -6.01 8.17
N ALA A 181 11.20 -6.49 9.20
CA ALA A 181 11.78 -6.61 10.53
C ALA A 181 12.79 -7.76 10.56
N LEU A 182 13.59 -7.83 11.63
CA LEU A 182 14.61 -8.86 11.82
C LEU A 182 14.03 -10.29 11.92
N VAL A 183 12.73 -10.41 12.21
CA VAL A 183 11.99 -11.67 12.34
C VAL A 183 11.08 -11.82 11.12
N GLY A 184 11.18 -12.96 10.42
CA GLY A 184 10.49 -13.16 9.14
C GLY A 184 8.97 -13.03 9.25
N GLY A 185 8.36 -12.33 8.29
CA GLY A 185 6.91 -12.07 8.23
C GLY A 185 6.45 -10.79 8.96
N LEU A 186 7.35 -10.13 9.69
CA LEU A 186 7.08 -8.85 10.34
C LEU A 186 7.70 -7.68 9.56
N VAL A 187 7.06 -6.51 9.64
CA VAL A 187 7.47 -5.27 8.99
C VAL A 187 7.43 -4.13 10.00
N ASP A 188 8.43 -3.27 9.97
CA ASP A 188 8.42 -2.01 10.74
C ASP A 188 7.98 -0.87 9.82
N LEU A 189 7.00 -0.10 10.26
CA LEU A 189 6.46 1.08 9.60
C LEU A 189 6.95 2.34 10.31
N ARG A 190 7.53 3.25 9.53
CA ARG A 190 7.81 4.62 9.95
C ARG A 190 7.09 5.59 9.03
N VAL A 191 6.53 6.64 9.59
CA VAL A 191 5.85 7.71 8.86
C VAL A 191 6.40 9.04 9.35
N ASP A 192 6.79 9.91 8.42
CA ASP A 192 7.35 11.21 8.78
C ASP A 192 6.26 12.19 9.17
N SER A 193 5.14 12.21 8.43
CA SER A 193 3.97 13.03 8.73
C SER A 193 2.65 12.29 8.42
N LEU A 194 1.63 12.52 9.25
CA LEU A 194 0.26 12.13 8.97
C LEU A 194 -0.62 13.35 9.19
N SER A 195 -1.40 13.72 8.18
CA SER A 195 -2.32 14.84 8.22
C SER A 195 -3.71 14.44 7.79
N VAL A 196 -4.71 14.98 8.49
CA VAL A 196 -6.13 14.71 8.26
C VAL A 196 -6.82 16.04 8.08
N GLU A 197 -7.55 16.17 6.97
CA GLU A 197 -8.40 17.29 6.66
C GLU A 197 -9.84 16.82 6.46
N ALA A 198 -10.77 17.34 7.26
CA ALA A 198 -12.20 17.04 7.13
C ALA A 198 -13.03 18.29 7.40
N GLY A 199 -13.58 18.90 6.36
CA GLY A 199 -14.27 20.18 6.45
C GLY A 199 -13.35 21.30 6.99
N LYS A 200 -13.63 21.79 8.21
CA LYS A 200 -12.79 22.82 8.87
C LYS A 200 -11.66 22.22 9.72
N LEU A 201 -11.68 20.91 9.92
CA LEU A 201 -10.70 20.22 10.74
C LEU A 201 -9.42 20.02 9.94
N LYS A 202 -8.29 20.50 10.44
CA LYS A 202 -6.95 20.18 9.92
C LYS A 202 -6.08 19.77 11.08
N GLN A 203 -5.58 18.54 11.05
CA GLN A 203 -4.68 18.01 12.08
C GLN A 203 -3.47 17.38 11.42
N ALA A 204 -2.33 17.48 12.07
CA ALA A 204 -1.12 16.80 11.62
C ALA A 204 -0.31 16.32 12.82
N THR A 205 0.40 15.23 12.62
CA THR A 205 1.37 14.68 13.56
C THR A 205 2.59 14.17 12.80
N THR A 206 3.71 13.99 13.49
CA THR A 206 4.99 13.66 12.86
C THR A 206 5.72 12.56 13.62
N ASP A 207 6.61 11.87 12.91
CA ASP A 207 7.49 10.80 13.43
C ASP A 207 6.71 9.65 14.09
N LEU A 208 5.76 9.08 13.35
CA LEU A 208 5.02 7.91 13.80
C LEU A 208 5.82 6.65 13.51
N ARG A 209 5.74 5.70 14.45
CA ARG A 209 6.42 4.42 14.35
C ARG A 209 5.53 3.31 14.86
N ILE A 210 5.39 2.25 14.06
CA ILE A 210 4.69 1.02 14.41
C ILE A 210 5.64 -0.12 14.07
N ASP A 211 6.11 -0.82 15.09
CA ASP A 211 7.02 -1.95 14.93
C ASP A 211 6.23 -3.27 14.89
N ASN A 212 6.78 -4.30 14.27
CA ASN A 212 6.24 -5.66 14.28
C ASN A 212 4.83 -5.82 13.67
N ILE A 213 4.54 -5.12 12.58
CA ILE A 213 3.32 -5.36 11.80
C ILE A 213 3.44 -6.72 11.12
N GLU A 214 2.47 -7.60 11.34
CA GLU A 214 2.42 -8.89 10.64
C GLU A 214 1.71 -8.70 9.30
N LEU A 215 2.45 -8.95 8.21
CA LEU A 215 1.92 -8.93 6.86
C LEU A 215 2.06 -10.31 6.24
N ALA A 216 0.94 -11.00 6.11
CA ALA A 216 0.83 -12.33 5.53
C ALA A 216 -0.16 -12.32 4.34
N PRO A 217 -0.16 -13.37 3.50
CA PRO A 217 -1.04 -13.43 2.33
C PRO A 217 -2.53 -13.40 2.68
N ASP A 218 -2.88 -13.92 3.85
CA ASP A 218 -4.24 -14.11 4.36
C ASP A 218 -4.61 -13.12 5.47
N ARG A 219 -3.65 -12.35 6.00
CA ARG A 219 -3.92 -11.44 7.12
C ARG A 219 -2.95 -10.27 7.23
N LEU A 220 -3.45 -9.20 7.83
CA LEU A 220 -2.70 -8.03 8.27
C LEU A 220 -2.98 -7.78 9.75
N ILE A 221 -1.96 -7.81 10.60
CA ILE A 221 -2.10 -7.52 12.03
C ILE A 221 -1.24 -6.31 12.38
N LEU A 222 -1.91 -5.23 12.74
CA LEU A 222 -1.32 -4.07 13.37
C LEU A 222 -1.31 -4.32 14.89
N PRO A 223 -0.13 -4.39 15.52
CA PRO A 223 -0.02 -4.50 16.97
C PRO A 223 -0.49 -3.20 17.63
N ASP A 224 -0.33 -3.13 18.95
CA ASP A 224 -0.70 -1.93 19.69
C ASP A 224 0.08 -0.72 19.15
N PHE A 225 -0.66 0.27 18.64
CA PHE A 225 -0.13 1.53 18.14
C PHE A 225 -0.76 2.70 18.88
N GLY A 226 -0.06 3.83 18.88
CA GLY A 226 -0.53 5.09 19.44
C GLY A 226 -0.28 6.24 18.45
N LEU A 227 -1.29 7.06 18.26
CA LEU A 227 -1.30 8.23 17.40
C LEU A 227 -1.73 9.44 18.22
N GLU A 228 -0.87 10.44 18.33
CA GLU A 228 -1.20 11.70 18.99
C GLU A 228 -1.36 12.80 17.93
N LEU A 229 -2.60 13.20 17.67
CA LEU A 229 -2.95 14.41 16.93
C LEU A 229 -3.27 15.53 17.93
N PRO A 230 -3.24 16.82 17.51
CA PRO A 230 -3.44 17.95 18.41
C PRO A 230 -4.72 17.87 19.27
N ILE A 231 -5.83 17.42 18.66
CA ILE A 231 -7.15 17.40 19.31
C ILE A 231 -7.65 15.97 19.59
N LEU A 232 -7.01 14.97 18.99
CA LEU A 232 -7.42 13.56 19.02
C LEU A 232 -6.22 12.66 19.31
N ARG A 233 -6.38 11.75 20.27
CA ARG A 233 -5.47 10.63 20.49
C ARG A 233 -6.17 9.36 20.09
N VAL A 234 -5.45 8.49 19.38
CA VAL A 234 -5.94 7.18 18.97
C VAL A 234 -4.94 6.14 19.44
N ALA A 235 -5.37 5.14 20.18
CA ALA A 235 -4.54 4.01 20.56
C ALA A 235 -5.30 2.71 20.32
N GLY A 236 -4.65 1.66 19.86
CA GLY A 236 -5.36 0.41 19.68
C GLY A 236 -4.62 -0.62 18.84
N ARG A 237 -5.36 -1.65 18.45
CA ARG A 237 -4.88 -2.77 17.64
C ARG A 237 -5.91 -3.11 16.58
N VAL A 238 -5.44 -3.56 15.43
CA VAL A 238 -6.31 -3.96 14.31
C VAL A 238 -5.78 -5.24 13.69
N ALA A 239 -6.68 -6.17 13.41
CA ALA A 239 -6.40 -7.39 12.68
C ALA A 239 -7.42 -7.54 11.55
N VAL A 240 -6.92 -7.80 10.35
CA VAL A 240 -7.73 -8.07 9.16
C VAL A 240 -7.35 -9.43 8.64
N ILE A 241 -8.33 -10.31 8.46
CA ILE A 241 -8.18 -11.55 7.71
C ILE A 241 -8.81 -11.33 6.34
N PHE A 242 -8.02 -11.41 5.27
CA PHE A 242 -8.51 -11.17 3.91
C PHE A 242 -9.51 -12.25 3.51
N GLY A 243 -10.68 -11.84 2.99
CA GLY A 243 -11.81 -12.75 2.74
C GLY A 243 -12.50 -13.27 4.02
N GLY A 244 -12.11 -12.78 5.20
CA GLY A 244 -12.60 -13.21 6.50
C GLY A 244 -12.99 -12.04 7.39
N SER A 245 -12.65 -12.16 8.68
CA SER A 245 -13.06 -11.21 9.71
C SER A 245 -12.16 -10.00 9.81
N LEU A 246 -12.77 -8.83 10.00
CA LEU A 246 -12.16 -7.64 10.57
C LEU A 246 -12.32 -7.69 12.09
N GLY A 247 -11.27 -7.37 12.83
CA GLY A 247 -11.29 -7.35 14.29
C GLY A 247 -10.36 -6.28 14.85
N GLY A 248 -10.82 -5.50 15.83
CA GLY A 248 -9.96 -4.48 16.43
C GLY A 248 -10.61 -3.75 17.58
N HIS A 249 -9.76 -3.12 18.39
CA HIS A 249 -10.19 -2.22 19.46
C HIS A 249 -9.36 -0.95 19.37
N LEU A 250 -10.04 0.20 19.31
CA LEU A 250 -9.44 1.52 19.28
C LEU A 250 -10.01 2.35 20.43
N ALA A 251 -9.15 2.94 21.24
CA ALA A 251 -9.49 3.98 22.19
C ALA A 251 -9.21 5.34 21.54
N LEU A 252 -10.21 6.20 21.54
CA LEU A 252 -10.15 7.56 21.05
C LEU A 252 -10.30 8.51 22.23
N GLU A 253 -9.37 9.43 22.42
CA GLU A 253 -9.50 10.51 23.41
C GLU A 253 -9.49 11.85 22.67
N ALA A 254 -10.50 12.68 22.88
CA ALA A 254 -10.60 13.99 22.25
C ALA A 254 -10.87 15.10 23.29
N ARG A 255 -10.16 16.23 23.15
CA ARG A 255 -10.43 17.41 23.97
C ARG A 255 -11.62 18.19 23.40
N ALA A 256 -12.75 18.17 24.12
CA ALA A 256 -14.00 18.68 23.59
C ALA A 256 -14.04 20.21 23.37
N ALA A 257 -13.22 20.96 24.12
CA ALA A 257 -13.04 22.39 23.93
C ALA A 257 -12.56 22.74 22.51
N GLU A 258 -11.75 21.86 21.91
CA GLU A 258 -11.20 22.04 20.56
C GLU A 258 -12.20 21.58 19.49
N LEU A 259 -13.04 20.57 19.80
CA LEU A 259 -14.17 20.14 18.96
C LEU A 259 -15.27 21.19 18.83
N SER A 260 -15.36 22.15 19.77
CA SER A 260 -16.33 23.26 19.70
C SER A 260 -16.17 24.11 18.43
N GLN A 261 -15.00 24.10 17.79
CA GLN A 261 -14.76 24.80 16.51
C GLN A 261 -15.49 24.15 15.33
N LEU A 262 -15.87 22.88 15.48
CA LEU A 262 -16.62 22.10 14.49
C LEU A 262 -18.14 22.20 14.71
N LEU A 263 -18.57 22.76 15.84
CA LEU A 263 -20.00 22.89 16.17
C LEU A 263 -20.59 24.18 15.58
N PRO A 264 -21.91 24.21 15.33
CA PRO A 264 -22.62 25.42 14.92
C PRO A 264 -22.44 26.58 15.90
N GLU A 265 -22.49 27.81 15.41
CA GLU A 265 -22.36 29.01 16.25
C GLU A 265 -23.37 28.97 17.41
N GLY A 266 -22.85 29.08 18.63
CA GLY A 266 -23.65 29.06 19.86
C GLY A 266 -23.66 27.73 20.58
N MET A 267 -23.15 26.63 20.01
CA MET A 267 -22.86 25.41 20.77
C MET A 267 -21.41 25.41 21.27
N ARG A 268 -21.23 24.99 22.52
CA ARG A 268 -19.93 24.70 23.12
C ARG A 268 -20.01 23.38 23.85
N VAL A 269 -18.92 22.62 23.79
CA VAL A 269 -18.75 21.37 24.51
C VAL A 269 -17.48 21.52 25.32
N GLU A 270 -17.62 21.45 26.64
CA GLU A 270 -16.50 21.47 27.59
C GLU A 270 -16.31 20.05 28.16
N GLY A 271 -15.06 19.63 28.38
CA GLY A 271 -14.73 18.30 28.90
C GLY A 271 -13.82 17.49 27.98
N ASP A 272 -13.53 16.26 28.41
CA ASP A 272 -12.83 15.25 27.63
C ASP A 272 -13.85 14.22 27.16
N LEU A 273 -13.74 13.81 25.90
CA LEU A 273 -14.54 12.76 25.27
C LEU A 273 -13.65 11.55 25.06
N ASP A 274 -14.07 10.43 25.61
CA ASP A 274 -13.42 9.14 25.43
C ASP A 274 -14.37 8.25 24.62
N ALA A 275 -13.87 7.59 23.59
CA ALA A 275 -14.65 6.65 22.79
C ALA A 275 -13.89 5.33 22.65
N ASP A 276 -14.54 4.23 23.03
CA ASP A 276 -14.05 2.89 22.73
C ASP A 276 -14.75 2.39 21.47
N VAL A 277 -13.98 2.15 20.43
CA VAL A 277 -14.44 1.62 19.14
C VAL A 277 -14.04 0.15 19.03
N THR A 278 -15.01 -0.72 18.80
CA THR A 278 -14.79 -2.12 18.47
C THR A 278 -15.11 -2.35 17.01
N LEU A 279 -14.14 -2.88 16.28
CA LEU A 279 -14.26 -3.27 14.88
C LEU A 279 -14.55 -4.77 14.81
N GLY A 280 -15.56 -5.15 14.04
CA GLY A 280 -16.01 -6.50 13.77
C GLY A 280 -16.45 -6.66 12.31
N GLY A 281 -17.11 -7.79 12.00
CA GLY A 281 -17.64 -8.06 10.66
C GLY A 281 -16.56 -8.52 9.67
N THR A 282 -16.72 -8.20 8.39
CA THR A 282 -15.76 -8.49 7.32
C THR A 282 -15.16 -7.19 6.78
N ALA A 283 -14.07 -7.26 6.02
CA ALA A 283 -13.52 -6.06 5.36
C ALA A 283 -14.51 -5.42 4.36
N SER A 284 -15.40 -6.22 3.75
CA SER A 284 -16.45 -5.76 2.84
C SER A 284 -17.71 -5.25 3.54
N ALA A 285 -17.97 -5.72 4.76
CA ALA A 285 -19.10 -5.32 5.60
C ALA A 285 -18.63 -5.15 7.05
N PRO A 286 -17.92 -4.06 7.37
CA PRO A 286 -17.41 -3.83 8.71
C PRO A 286 -18.56 -3.54 9.67
N ASP A 287 -18.53 -4.16 10.85
CA ASP A 287 -19.39 -3.84 11.97
C ASP A 287 -18.60 -2.96 12.94
N ILE A 288 -19.15 -1.79 13.31
CA ILE A 288 -18.45 -0.81 14.12
C ILE A 288 -19.35 -0.46 15.30
N ASP A 289 -18.94 -0.88 16.49
CA ASP A 289 -19.58 -0.49 17.75
C ASP A 289 -18.76 0.62 18.42
N VAL A 290 -19.42 1.68 18.86
CA VAL A 290 -18.79 2.86 19.46
C VAL A 290 -19.44 3.17 20.79
N ASN A 291 -18.67 3.01 21.86
CA ASN A 291 -19.09 3.41 23.20
C ASN A 291 -18.48 4.76 23.56
N LEU A 292 -19.33 5.77 23.68
CA LEU A 292 -18.95 7.14 23.99
C LEU A 292 -19.13 7.41 25.48
N ALA A 293 -18.03 7.75 26.15
CA ALA A 293 -18.02 8.28 27.50
C ALA A 293 -17.57 9.75 27.48
N GLY A 294 -18.19 10.58 28.31
CA GLY A 294 -17.78 11.96 28.48
C GLY A 294 -17.97 12.39 29.93
N ARG A 295 -17.04 13.19 30.44
CA ARG A 295 -17.32 14.03 31.62
C ARG A 295 -18.38 15.06 31.20
N PRO A 296 -19.34 15.43 32.07
CA PRO A 296 -20.55 16.12 31.66
C PRO A 296 -20.23 17.39 30.87
N ALA A 297 -20.47 17.33 29.56
CA ALA A 297 -20.35 18.47 28.68
C ALA A 297 -21.56 19.38 28.87
N LEU A 298 -21.31 20.58 29.39
CA LEU A 298 -22.34 21.61 29.49
C LEU A 298 -22.53 22.22 28.11
N LEU A 299 -23.58 21.76 27.42
CA LEU A 299 -24.00 22.28 26.13
C LEU A 299 -24.97 23.44 26.38
N TRP A 300 -24.47 24.68 26.40
CA TRP A 300 -25.32 25.87 26.50
C TRP A 300 -25.36 26.61 25.16
N GLY A 301 -26.58 27.02 24.77
CA GLY A 301 -26.83 27.89 23.62
C GLY A 301 -27.24 29.29 24.09
N SER A 302 -26.48 30.32 23.75
CA SER A 302 -26.95 31.70 23.96
C SER A 302 -27.93 32.05 22.84
N GLN A 303 -29.24 31.92 23.09
CA GLN A 303 -30.22 32.60 22.23
C GLN A 303 -30.04 34.11 22.42
N ARG A 304 -29.32 34.77 21.49
CA ARG A 304 -29.49 36.21 21.29
C ARG A 304 -30.88 36.40 20.72
N ARG A 305 -31.83 36.77 21.58
CA ARG A 305 -33.10 37.37 21.14
C ARG A 305 -32.77 38.66 20.39
N GLY A 306 -32.98 38.64 19.07
CA GLY A 306 -33.25 39.84 18.29
C GLY A 306 -34.71 40.24 18.46
#